data_AF-A0A3L9KZC2-F1
#
_entry.id   AF-A0A3L9KZC2-F1
#
_cell.length_a   1.000
_cell.length_b   1.000
_cell.length_c   1.000
_cell.angle_alpha   90.00
_cell.angle_beta   90.00
_cell.angle_gamma   90.00
#
_symmetry.space_group_name_H-M   'P 1'
#
loop_
_entity.id
_entity.type
_entity.pdbx_description
1 polymer ?
#
loop_
_entity_poly.entity_id
_entity_poly.type
_entity_poly.pdbx_seq_one_letter_code
_entity_poly.pdbx_strand_id
1 'polypeptide(L)'
;MRSPRPLPARPDDHDDGPPAGSRYQRLDSAAVRGSAATLQRRVYARFPRRSLWEVGGELIALVDEVVEGGGISRRRIRSARLLSRLGVLAVLLVFGTAIALAAASIWSNPESLGPVDWLPLLETVVNDLVFAGIAIFFLIAVPQRMERARVLRVLHRLRSLAHVIDMHQLVKVPERLPGSAPGTGGTTSPAHPRQAGAGPARGGGAAASSGAEDPGTASPDTSGGRRAAPSVSADLAGTESPATGDERGGELQMTRSEMTQYLDYCTEMLSLVGETAALFAEDTTDGDVLDAVEGIETLTSDMARKVWQKIAIIQEQVR
;
A
#
# COMPACT_ATOMS: atom_id res chain seq x y z
N MET A 1 -29.21 8.09 41.13
CA MET A 1 -28.80 8.12 39.71
C MET A 1 -29.89 8.82 38.92
N ARG A 2 -29.63 9.99 38.34
CA ARG A 2 -30.61 10.70 37.49
C ARG A 2 -30.55 10.09 36.09
N SER A 3 -31.65 9.51 35.63
CA SER A 3 -31.78 9.06 34.24
C SER A 3 -31.57 10.25 33.28
N PRO A 4 -30.91 10.05 32.13
CA PRO A 4 -30.79 11.09 31.12
C PRO A 4 -32.18 11.54 30.67
N ARG A 5 -32.37 12.85 30.45
CA ARG A 5 -33.62 13.37 29.87
C ARG A 5 -33.86 12.68 28.51
N PRO A 6 -35.05 12.14 28.24
CA PRO A 6 -35.38 11.63 26.91
C PRO A 6 -35.28 12.78 25.91
N LEU A 7 -34.55 12.54 24.82
CA LEU A 7 -34.45 13.48 23.72
C LEU A 7 -35.85 13.72 23.13
N PRO A 8 -36.19 14.95 22.70
CA PRO A 8 -37.47 15.23 22.06
C PRO A 8 -37.67 14.32 20.84
N ALA A 9 -38.89 13.82 20.67
CA ALA A 9 -39.25 12.98 19.53
C ALA A 9 -38.96 13.72 18.21
N ARG A 10 -38.36 13.02 17.25
CA ARG A 10 -38.00 13.54 15.92
C ARG A 10 -39.30 14.00 15.22
N PRO A 11 -39.42 15.27 14.80
CA PRO A 11 -40.61 15.77 14.10
C PRO A 11 -40.81 15.05 12.75
N ASP A 12 -42.05 14.68 12.42
CA ASP A 12 -42.41 13.92 11.22
C ASP A 12 -42.23 14.69 9.89
N ASP A 13 -41.93 15.99 9.96
CA ASP A 13 -41.83 16.91 8.80
C ASP A 13 -40.36 17.24 8.43
N HIS A 14 -39.42 16.44 8.94
CA HIS A 14 -38.00 16.60 8.62
C HIS A 14 -37.72 15.89 7.28
N ASP A 15 -37.34 16.65 6.26
CA ASP A 15 -36.72 16.09 5.05
C ASP A 15 -35.56 15.18 5.49
N ASP A 16 -35.64 13.88 5.17
CA ASP A 16 -34.55 12.91 5.40
C ASP A 16 -33.37 13.16 4.45
N GLY A 17 -33.54 14.10 3.51
CA GLY A 17 -32.47 14.73 2.77
C GLY A 17 -31.45 15.39 3.70
N PRO A 18 -30.15 15.14 3.48
CA PRO A 18 -29.11 15.78 4.26
C PRO A 18 -29.17 17.32 4.16
N PRO A 19 -28.98 18.08 5.26
CA PRO A 19 -28.93 19.53 5.19
C PRO A 19 -27.76 19.99 4.29
N ALA A 20 -28.06 20.85 3.32
CA ALA A 20 -27.08 21.38 2.37
C ALA A 20 -25.92 22.05 3.12
N GLY A 21 -24.74 21.40 3.12
CA GLY A 21 -23.54 21.90 3.80
C GLY A 21 -23.19 21.23 5.14
N SER A 22 -23.77 20.07 5.46
CA SER A 22 -23.37 19.30 6.65
C SER A 22 -21.90 18.91 6.61
N ARG A 23 -21.11 19.40 7.58
CA ARG A 23 -19.70 19.01 7.81
C ARG A 23 -19.55 17.50 8.13
N TYR A 24 -20.64 16.82 8.46
CA TYR A 24 -20.63 15.38 8.76
C TYR A 24 -20.75 14.48 7.52
N GLN A 25 -20.91 15.05 6.32
CA GLN A 25 -21.01 14.29 5.06
C GLN A 25 -19.77 14.36 4.19
N ARG A 26 -18.79 15.18 4.57
CA ARG A 26 -17.55 15.36 3.83
C ARG A 26 -16.36 15.09 4.72
N LEU A 27 -15.42 14.29 4.24
CA LEU A 27 -14.15 14.17 4.92
C LEU A 27 -13.36 15.45 4.66
N ASP A 28 -13.01 16.15 5.74
CA ASP A 28 -12.27 17.41 5.65
C ASP A 28 -10.80 17.10 5.29
N SER A 29 -10.50 17.11 3.99
CA SER A 29 -9.15 16.83 3.48
C SER A 29 -8.04 17.68 4.15
N ALA A 30 -8.35 18.91 4.56
CA ALA A 30 -7.39 19.76 5.28
C ALA A 30 -7.16 19.26 6.72
N ALA A 31 -8.20 18.73 7.37
CA ALA A 31 -8.07 18.11 8.68
C ALA A 31 -7.23 16.82 8.61
N VAL A 32 -7.47 15.94 7.63
CA VAL A 32 -6.70 14.70 7.46
C VAL A 32 -5.22 15.00 7.20
N ARG A 33 -4.94 15.97 6.32
CA ARG A 33 -3.57 16.47 6.08
C ARG A 33 -2.94 17.01 7.38
N GLY A 34 -3.69 17.81 8.14
CA GLY A 34 -3.23 18.39 9.40
C GLY A 34 -2.89 17.34 10.45
N SER A 35 -3.72 16.29 10.55
CA SER A 35 -3.51 15.13 11.42
C SER A 35 -2.25 14.35 11.00
N ALA A 36 -2.08 14.07 9.71
CA ALA A 36 -0.89 13.40 9.17
C ALA A 36 0.39 14.20 9.43
N ALA A 37 0.37 15.51 9.20
CA ALA A 37 1.51 16.39 9.50
C ALA A 37 1.84 16.44 11.00
N THR A 38 0.82 16.43 11.85
CA THR A 38 1.01 16.41 13.30
C THR A 38 1.60 15.09 13.77
N LEU A 39 1.08 13.96 13.28
CA LEU A 39 1.61 12.63 13.57
C LEU A 39 3.07 12.52 13.11
N GLN A 40 3.39 12.93 11.88
CA GLN A 40 4.75 12.91 11.34
C GLN A 40 5.73 13.68 12.23
N ARG A 41 5.36 14.89 12.67
CA ARG A 41 6.20 15.70 13.58
C ARG A 41 6.43 15.01 14.92
N ARG A 42 5.40 14.39 15.51
CA ARG A 42 5.53 13.65 16.78
C ARG A 42 6.45 12.43 16.62
N VAL A 43 6.27 11.67 15.53
CA VAL A 43 7.12 10.51 15.22
C VAL A 43 8.57 10.93 15.01
N TYR A 44 8.82 12.00 14.26
CA TYR A 44 10.17 12.52 14.03
C TYR A 44 10.83 13.00 15.33
N ALA A 45 10.10 13.73 16.19
CA ALA A 45 10.61 14.21 17.46
C ALA A 45 11.01 13.08 18.42
N ARG A 46 10.28 11.94 18.39
CA ARG A 46 10.53 10.80 19.28
C ARG A 46 11.48 9.76 18.70
N PHE A 47 11.41 9.52 17.39
CA PHE A 47 12.12 8.44 16.68
C PHE A 47 12.75 8.94 15.36
N PRO A 48 13.70 9.90 15.41
CA PRO A 48 14.24 10.54 14.21
C PRO A 48 15.01 9.58 13.28
N ARG A 49 15.56 8.48 13.82
CA ARG A 49 16.33 7.47 13.07
C ARG A 49 15.47 6.33 12.48
N ARG A 50 14.14 6.41 12.57
CA ARG A 50 13.23 5.34 12.10
C ARG A 50 12.43 5.84 10.89
N SER A 51 12.26 5.01 9.87
CA SER A 51 11.58 5.37 8.61
C SER A 51 10.07 5.67 8.72
N LEU A 52 9.44 5.55 9.90
CA LEU A 52 8.00 5.82 10.05
C LEU A 52 7.64 7.29 9.77
N TRP A 53 8.55 8.24 10.05
CA TRP A 53 8.32 9.65 9.71
C TRP A 53 8.46 9.91 8.20
N GLU A 54 9.25 9.09 7.47
CA GLU A 54 9.35 9.15 6.01
C GLU A 54 8.02 8.70 5.38
N VAL A 55 7.44 7.61 5.90
CA VAL A 55 6.09 7.15 5.52
C VAL A 55 5.04 8.22 5.79
N GLY A 56 5.09 8.89 6.94
CA GLY A 56 4.21 10.02 7.23
C GLY A 56 4.35 11.17 6.22
N GLY A 57 5.57 11.42 5.74
CA GLY A 57 5.83 12.39 4.67
C GLY A 57 5.25 11.97 3.33
N GLU A 58 5.39 10.70 2.95
CA GLU A 58 4.75 10.15 1.76
C GLU A 58 3.22 10.21 1.83
N LEU A 59 2.64 9.93 3.00
CA LEU A 59 1.20 10.05 3.23
C LEU A 59 0.73 11.50 3.05
N ILE A 60 1.44 12.48 3.60
CA ILE A 60 1.10 13.91 3.41
C ILE A 60 1.21 14.28 1.93
N ALA A 61 2.24 13.83 1.23
CA ALA A 61 2.39 14.08 -0.21
C ALA A 61 1.25 13.44 -1.03
N LEU A 62 0.76 12.26 -0.63
CA LEU A 62 -0.41 11.63 -1.24
C LEU A 62 -1.70 12.40 -0.97
N VAL A 63 -1.91 12.85 0.27
CA VAL A 63 -3.05 13.72 0.63
C VAL A 63 -2.98 15.03 -0.15
N ASP A 64 -1.80 15.63 -0.27
CA ASP A 64 -1.57 16.84 -1.07
C ASP A 64 -1.80 16.59 -2.55
N GLU A 65 -1.44 15.43 -3.09
CA GLU A 65 -1.80 15.06 -4.46
C GLU A 65 -3.34 15.01 -4.67
N VAL A 66 -4.13 14.69 -3.64
CA VAL A 66 -5.60 14.75 -3.70
C VAL A 66 -6.08 16.19 -3.68
N VAL A 67 -5.58 16.97 -2.72
CA VAL A 67 -6.00 18.35 -2.47
C VAL A 67 -5.57 19.27 -3.61
N GLU A 68 -4.29 19.25 -3.98
CA GLU A 68 -3.71 20.06 -5.06
C GLU A 68 -4.00 19.48 -6.46
N GLY A 69 -4.14 18.15 -6.58
CA GLY A 69 -4.72 17.52 -7.77
C GLY A 69 -6.14 18.05 -8.05
N GLY A 70 -6.84 18.54 -7.02
CA GLY A 70 -8.05 19.32 -7.13
C GLY A 70 -7.93 20.60 -7.97
N GLY A 71 -6.76 21.23 -8.04
CA GLY A 71 -6.54 22.49 -8.77
C GLY A 71 -6.06 22.30 -10.21
N ILE A 72 -4.96 21.55 -10.40
CA ILE A 72 -4.30 21.39 -11.71
C ILE A 72 -4.86 20.18 -12.47
N SER A 73 -5.11 19.05 -11.77
CA SER A 73 -5.65 17.84 -12.41
C SER A 73 -7.14 17.99 -12.75
N ARG A 74 -7.96 18.71 -11.96
CA ARG A 74 -9.34 19.03 -12.37
C ARG A 74 -9.39 19.80 -13.69
N ARG A 75 -8.42 20.66 -13.99
CA ARG A 75 -8.35 21.38 -15.27
C ARG A 75 -8.02 20.43 -16.42
N ARG A 76 -7.08 19.50 -16.24
CA ARG A 76 -6.70 18.49 -17.25
C ARG A 76 -7.81 17.44 -17.48
N ILE A 77 -8.49 17.01 -16.41
CA ILE A 77 -9.62 16.08 -16.47
C ILE A 77 -10.85 16.79 -17.07
N ARG A 78 -11.16 18.03 -16.65
CA ARG A 78 -12.22 18.83 -17.30
C ARG A 78 -11.88 19.12 -18.76
N SER A 79 -10.62 19.40 -19.10
CA SER A 79 -10.24 19.60 -20.49
C SER A 79 -10.38 18.30 -21.29
N ALA A 80 -10.06 17.14 -20.72
CA ALA A 80 -10.31 15.84 -21.37
C ALA A 80 -11.80 15.58 -21.57
N ARG A 81 -12.65 15.88 -20.56
CA ARG A 81 -14.12 15.79 -20.69
C ARG A 81 -14.67 16.82 -21.68
N LEU A 82 -14.10 18.03 -21.73
CA LEU A 82 -14.48 19.08 -22.69
C LEU A 82 -14.08 18.66 -24.11
N LEU A 83 -12.87 18.16 -24.32
CA LEU A 83 -12.42 17.63 -25.61
C LEU A 83 -13.30 16.48 -26.07
N SER A 84 -13.65 15.56 -25.17
CA SER A 84 -14.59 14.48 -25.44
C SER A 84 -15.98 15.01 -25.83
N ARG A 85 -16.54 15.97 -25.08
CA ARG A 85 -17.83 16.59 -25.44
C ARG A 85 -17.78 17.34 -26.77
N LEU A 86 -16.71 18.08 -27.03
CA LEU A 86 -16.49 18.77 -28.30
C LEU A 86 -16.34 17.78 -29.45
N GLY A 87 -15.65 16.66 -29.23
CA GLY A 87 -15.52 15.60 -30.22
C GLY A 87 -16.86 14.90 -30.49
N VAL A 88 -17.68 14.62 -29.47
CA VAL A 88 -19.04 14.09 -29.66
C VAL A 88 -19.88 15.09 -30.45
N LEU A 89 -19.82 16.38 -30.10
CA LEU A 89 -20.52 17.44 -30.82
C LEU A 89 -20.03 17.55 -32.27
N ALA A 90 -18.73 17.41 -32.52
CA ALA A 90 -18.16 17.40 -33.86
C ALA A 90 -18.65 16.19 -34.68
N VAL A 91 -18.66 14.98 -34.10
CA VAL A 91 -19.23 13.78 -34.74
C VAL A 91 -20.71 13.99 -35.06
N LEU A 92 -21.51 14.47 -34.10
CA LEU A 92 -22.93 14.76 -34.33
C LEU A 92 -23.15 15.83 -35.41
N LEU A 93 -22.31 16.87 -35.45
CA LEU A 93 -22.40 17.93 -36.44
C LEU A 93 -22.05 17.42 -37.84
N VAL A 94 -20.98 16.63 -37.98
CA VAL A 94 -20.58 16.03 -39.26
C VAL A 94 -21.65 15.09 -39.79
N PHE A 95 -22.11 14.14 -38.96
CA PHE A 95 -23.15 13.19 -39.36
C PHE A 95 -24.49 13.89 -39.60
N GLY A 96 -24.89 14.83 -38.76
CA GLY A 96 -26.11 15.61 -38.94
C GLY A 96 -26.09 16.44 -40.23
N THR A 97 -24.94 17.05 -40.56
CA THR A 97 -24.77 17.81 -41.81
C THR A 97 -24.82 16.88 -43.02
N ALA A 98 -24.15 15.72 -42.97
CA ALA A 98 -24.19 14.73 -44.04
C ALA A 98 -25.63 14.23 -44.30
N ILE A 99 -26.37 13.90 -43.23
CA ILE A 99 -27.77 13.49 -43.30
C ILE A 99 -28.65 14.60 -43.88
N ALA A 100 -28.46 15.85 -43.44
CA ALA A 100 -29.23 16.99 -43.94
C ALA A 100 -28.99 17.24 -45.44
N LEU A 101 -27.74 17.15 -45.90
CA LEU A 101 -27.39 17.28 -47.32
C LEU A 101 -27.97 16.13 -48.14
N ALA A 102 -27.90 14.89 -47.64
CA ALA A 102 -28.51 13.72 -48.29
C ALA A 102 -30.05 13.85 -48.37
N ALA A 103 -30.71 14.33 -47.31
CA ALA A 103 -32.14 14.56 -47.33
C ALA A 103 -32.53 15.68 -48.31
N ALA A 104 -31.75 16.78 -48.36
CA ALA A 104 -31.98 17.88 -49.28
C ALA A 104 -31.81 17.46 -50.75
N SER A 105 -30.81 16.61 -51.05
CA SER A 105 -30.60 16.11 -52.41
C SER A 105 -31.78 15.26 -52.88
N ILE A 106 -32.28 14.35 -52.03
CA ILE A 106 -33.45 13.51 -52.32
C ILE A 106 -34.70 14.36 -52.53
N TRP A 107 -34.93 15.37 -51.68
CA TRP A 107 -36.10 16.25 -51.81
C TRP A 107 -36.10 17.05 -53.12
N SER A 108 -34.91 17.43 -53.59
CA SER A 108 -34.75 18.18 -54.85
C SER A 108 -34.87 17.31 -56.11
N ASN A 109 -34.59 16.01 -56.03
CA ASN A 109 -34.61 15.09 -57.17
C ASN A 109 -35.27 13.73 -56.80
N PRO A 110 -36.62 13.66 -56.73
CA PRO A 110 -37.31 12.45 -56.26
C PRO A 110 -37.20 11.25 -57.21
N GLU A 111 -36.99 11.48 -58.51
CA GLU A 111 -36.88 10.45 -59.56
C GLU A 111 -35.52 9.72 -59.55
N SER A 112 -34.55 10.13 -58.71
CA SER A 112 -33.20 9.57 -58.71
C SER A 112 -33.03 8.29 -57.90
N LEU A 113 -34.05 7.83 -57.15
CA LEU A 113 -33.98 6.64 -56.31
C LEU A 113 -34.73 5.47 -56.94
N GLY A 114 -34.02 4.67 -57.74
CA GLY A 114 -34.56 3.42 -58.30
C GLY A 114 -34.61 2.29 -57.26
N PRO A 115 -35.42 1.23 -57.49
CA PRO A 115 -35.48 0.04 -56.62
C PRO A 115 -34.11 -0.61 -56.31
N VAL A 116 -33.15 -0.45 -57.21
CA VAL A 116 -31.78 -1.00 -57.09
C VAL A 116 -30.84 -0.15 -56.23
N ASP A 117 -31.13 1.14 -56.01
CA ASP A 117 -30.27 2.06 -55.25
C ASP A 117 -30.54 2.01 -53.74
N TRP A 118 -31.66 1.41 -53.31
CA TRP A 118 -32.05 1.36 -51.89
C TRP A 118 -31.12 0.49 -51.05
N LEU A 119 -30.60 -0.62 -51.60
CA LEU A 119 -29.75 -1.54 -50.85
C LEU A 119 -28.38 -0.91 -50.51
N PRO A 120 -27.64 -0.30 -51.46
CA PRO A 120 -26.41 0.44 -51.15
C PRO A 120 -26.62 1.61 -50.19
N LEU A 121 -27.75 2.31 -50.31
CA LEU A 121 -28.07 3.45 -49.44
C LEU A 121 -28.31 2.99 -48.01
N LEU A 122 -29.05 1.88 -47.82
CA LEU A 122 -29.22 1.26 -46.52
C LEU A 122 -27.88 0.79 -45.92
N GLU A 123 -27.04 0.11 -46.72
CA GLU A 123 -25.73 -0.36 -46.27
C GLU A 123 -24.85 0.80 -45.77
N THR A 124 -24.79 1.88 -46.54
CA THR A 124 -24.02 3.08 -46.19
C THR A 124 -24.54 3.70 -44.89
N VAL A 125 -25.85 3.91 -44.78
CA VAL A 125 -26.47 4.50 -43.58
C VAL A 125 -26.24 3.64 -42.34
N VAL A 126 -26.37 2.31 -42.46
CA VAL A 126 -26.14 1.40 -41.34
C VAL A 126 -24.68 1.44 -40.91
N ASN A 127 -23.75 1.34 -41.85
CA ASN A 127 -22.31 1.37 -41.57
C ASN A 127 -21.89 2.69 -40.91
N ASP A 128 -22.37 3.81 -41.44
CA ASP A 128 -22.16 5.16 -40.93
C ASP A 128 -22.70 5.30 -39.49
N LEU A 129 -23.92 4.83 -39.23
CA LEU A 129 -24.52 4.87 -37.89
C LEU A 129 -23.74 4.01 -36.89
N VAL A 130 -23.30 2.82 -37.30
CA VAL A 130 -22.49 1.92 -36.46
C VAL A 130 -21.15 2.58 -36.11
N PHE A 131 -20.45 3.15 -37.08
CA PHE A 131 -19.19 3.83 -36.84
C PHE A 131 -19.35 5.08 -35.97
N ALA A 132 -20.39 5.90 -36.21
CA ALA A 132 -20.71 7.04 -35.34
C ALA A 132 -20.97 6.60 -33.90
N GLY A 133 -21.75 5.53 -33.72
CA GLY A 133 -22.05 4.95 -32.42
C GLY A 133 -20.80 4.49 -31.68
N ILE A 134 -19.93 3.73 -32.35
CA ILE A 134 -18.64 3.28 -31.79
C ILE A 134 -17.74 4.47 -31.45
N ALA A 135 -17.65 5.47 -32.33
CA ALA A 135 -16.85 6.66 -32.10
C ALA A 135 -17.33 7.45 -30.87
N ILE A 136 -18.64 7.70 -30.76
CA ILE A 136 -19.25 8.39 -29.61
C ILE A 136 -19.03 7.59 -28.32
N PHE A 137 -19.25 6.27 -28.36
CA PHE A 137 -19.00 5.38 -27.23
C PHE A 137 -17.53 5.48 -26.76
N PHE A 138 -16.56 5.38 -27.68
CA PHE A 138 -15.15 5.52 -27.34
C PHE A 138 -14.81 6.91 -26.79
N LEU A 139 -15.35 7.98 -27.39
CA LEU A 139 -15.11 9.34 -26.91
C LEU A 139 -15.58 9.55 -25.48
N ILE A 140 -16.72 8.95 -25.10
CA ILE A 140 -17.25 9.02 -23.73
C ILE A 140 -16.44 8.12 -22.78
N ALA A 141 -16.04 6.93 -23.24
CA ALA A 141 -15.35 5.93 -22.42
C ALA A 141 -13.87 6.28 -22.14
N VAL A 142 -13.16 6.92 -23.06
CA VAL A 142 -11.72 7.21 -22.92
C VAL A 142 -11.40 8.07 -21.69
N PRO A 143 -12.05 9.22 -21.45
CA PRO A 143 -11.81 10.03 -20.25
C PRO A 143 -12.07 9.25 -18.96
N GLN A 144 -13.12 8.43 -18.92
CA GLN A 144 -13.49 7.61 -17.76
C GLN A 144 -12.40 6.57 -17.46
N ARG A 145 -11.89 5.87 -18.47
CA ARG A 145 -10.81 4.88 -18.32
C ARG A 145 -9.52 5.51 -17.80
N MET A 146 -9.16 6.69 -18.29
CA MET A 146 -7.96 7.41 -17.83
C MET A 146 -8.09 7.88 -16.38
N GLU A 147 -9.27 8.39 -16.00
CA GLU A 147 -9.57 8.85 -14.64
C GLU A 147 -9.48 7.69 -13.65
N ARG A 148 -10.15 6.56 -13.95
CA ARG A 148 -10.07 5.33 -13.16
C ARG A 148 -8.63 4.84 -12.99
N ALA A 149 -7.86 4.76 -14.07
CA ALA A 149 -6.46 4.33 -14.01
C ALA A 149 -5.57 5.26 -13.16
N ARG A 150 -5.91 6.55 -13.07
CA ARG A 150 -5.20 7.49 -12.18
C ARG A 150 -5.56 7.21 -10.72
N VAL A 151 -6.84 7.14 -10.39
CA VAL A 151 -7.27 6.93 -9.01
C VAL A 151 -6.75 5.59 -8.47
N LEU A 152 -6.88 4.52 -9.25
CA LEU A 152 -6.36 3.20 -8.87
C LEU A 152 -4.85 3.19 -8.63
N ARG A 153 -4.06 4.00 -9.35
CA ARG A 153 -2.61 4.13 -9.09
C ARG A 153 -2.33 4.71 -7.72
N VAL A 154 -3.08 5.73 -7.33
CA VAL A 154 -2.88 6.37 -6.02
C VAL A 154 -3.35 5.45 -4.89
N LEU A 155 -4.47 4.75 -5.07
CA LEU A 155 -4.92 3.71 -4.15
C LEU A 155 -3.91 2.55 -4.02
N HIS A 156 -3.28 2.13 -5.12
CA HIS A 156 -2.21 1.13 -5.06
C HIS A 156 -1.02 1.61 -4.24
N ARG A 157 -0.69 2.90 -4.32
CA ARG A 157 0.38 3.49 -3.53
C ARG A 157 0.01 3.55 -2.04
N LEU A 158 -1.23 3.87 -1.69
CA LEU A 158 -1.72 3.75 -0.31
C LEU A 158 -1.64 2.32 0.22
N ARG A 159 -2.05 1.32 -0.58
CA ARG A 159 -1.90 -0.10 -0.24
C ARG A 159 -0.44 -0.47 -0.01
N SER A 160 0.47 0.02 -0.87
CA SER A 160 1.90 -0.17 -0.69
C SER A 160 2.40 0.48 0.61
N LEU A 161 1.96 1.69 0.95
CA LEU A 161 2.34 2.34 2.21
C LEU A 161 1.84 1.56 3.42
N ALA A 162 0.59 1.06 3.40
CA ALA A 162 0.08 0.18 4.44
C ALA A 162 0.99 -1.05 4.61
N HIS A 163 1.34 -1.74 3.53
CA HIS A 163 2.26 -2.87 3.60
C HIS A 163 3.69 -2.50 4.02
N VAL A 164 4.20 -1.32 3.66
CA VAL A 164 5.51 -0.84 4.14
C VAL A 164 5.49 -0.61 5.65
N ILE A 165 4.40 -0.03 6.18
CA ILE A 165 4.18 0.08 7.63
C ILE A 165 4.23 -1.32 8.26
N ASP A 166 3.52 -2.31 7.70
CA ASP A 166 3.53 -3.71 8.17
C ASP A 166 4.92 -4.35 8.14
N MET A 167 5.60 -4.20 7.01
CA MET A 167 6.89 -4.84 6.76
C MET A 167 7.93 -4.32 7.73
N HIS A 168 7.89 -3.03 8.05
CA HIS A 168 8.72 -2.42 9.09
C HIS A 168 8.30 -2.82 10.52
N GLN A 169 7.08 -3.32 10.76
CA GLN A 169 6.62 -3.88 12.05
C GLN A 169 7.04 -5.34 12.27
N LEU A 170 7.13 -6.14 11.20
CA LEU A 170 7.35 -7.59 11.30
C LEU A 170 8.83 -7.97 11.40
N VAL A 171 9.72 -7.19 10.78
CA VAL A 171 11.17 -7.44 10.83
C VAL A 171 11.80 -7.03 12.17
N LYS A 172 11.11 -6.18 12.95
CA LYS A 172 11.70 -5.51 14.13
C LYS A 172 11.17 -5.94 15.49
N VAL A 173 10.38 -7.02 15.59
CA VAL A 173 10.05 -7.59 16.91
C VAL A 173 11.27 -8.40 17.36
N PRO A 174 12.10 -7.93 18.32
CA PRO A 174 13.11 -8.79 18.88
C PRO A 174 12.35 -9.78 19.77
N GLU A 175 12.41 -11.07 19.45
CA GLU A 175 11.88 -12.14 20.30
C GLU A 175 12.54 -12.20 21.70
N ARG A 176 13.44 -11.25 22.00
CA ARG A 176 14.07 -11.08 23.31
C ARG A 176 14.19 -9.59 23.61
N LEU A 177 13.14 -9.01 24.20
CA LEU A 177 13.31 -7.81 25.02
C LEU A 177 14.23 -8.22 26.19
N PRO A 178 15.41 -7.59 26.37
CA PRO A 178 16.24 -7.84 27.55
C PRO A 178 15.39 -7.57 28.80
N GLY A 179 15.01 -8.65 29.47
CA GLY A 179 14.28 -8.56 30.74
C GLY A 179 15.14 -7.78 31.73
N SER A 180 14.47 -6.90 32.47
CA SER A 180 14.98 -6.20 33.63
C SER A 180 16.02 -7.05 34.38
N ALA A 181 17.26 -6.55 34.48
CA ALA A 181 18.30 -7.21 35.26
C ALA A 181 17.82 -7.43 36.71
N PRO A 182 17.67 -8.68 37.19
CA PRO A 182 17.65 -8.93 38.62
C PRO A 182 19.09 -8.79 39.10
N GLY A 183 19.26 -8.10 40.22
CA GLY A 183 20.54 -7.59 40.71
C GLY A 183 21.70 -8.57 40.68
N THR A 184 22.86 -8.01 40.38
CA THR A 184 24.19 -8.51 40.74
C THR A 184 24.18 -9.11 42.15
N GLY A 185 24.12 -10.43 42.22
CA GLY A 185 24.25 -11.21 43.44
C GLY A 185 25.30 -12.30 43.24
N GLY A 186 26.52 -12.02 43.70
CA GLY A 186 27.48 -12.98 44.27
C GLY A 186 27.75 -14.30 43.54
N THR A 187 28.97 -14.38 42.99
CA THR A 187 29.86 -15.54 42.97
C THR A 187 29.46 -16.71 43.89
N THR A 188 29.25 -17.90 43.32
CA THR A 188 29.98 -19.12 43.72
C THR A 188 29.65 -20.30 42.79
N SER A 189 30.70 -20.85 42.20
CA SER A 189 30.74 -22.19 41.61
C SER A 189 30.51 -23.26 42.68
N PRO A 190 29.85 -24.39 42.36
CA PRO A 190 30.22 -25.64 43.00
C PRO A 190 30.53 -26.73 41.97
N ALA A 191 31.68 -27.36 42.23
CA ALA A 191 32.15 -28.58 41.62
C ALA A 191 31.21 -29.77 41.91
N HIS A 192 31.05 -30.67 40.95
CA HIS A 192 30.35 -31.95 41.11
C HIS A 192 31.37 -33.10 41.14
N PRO A 193 31.40 -33.95 42.19
CA PRO A 193 32.32 -35.09 42.26
C PRO A 193 31.71 -36.38 41.67
N ARG A 194 32.61 -37.31 41.34
CA ARG A 194 32.39 -38.68 40.84
C ARG A 194 31.47 -39.52 41.75
N GLN A 195 30.72 -40.46 41.17
CA GLN A 195 30.64 -41.84 41.66
C GLN A 195 30.06 -42.82 40.63
N ALA A 196 30.51 -44.07 40.76
CA ALA A 196 30.32 -45.22 39.87
C ALA A 196 29.27 -46.21 40.41
N GLY A 197 28.79 -47.12 39.54
CA GLY A 197 28.02 -48.33 39.89
C GLY A 197 27.00 -48.66 38.79
N ALA A 198 27.30 -49.53 37.81
CA ALA A 198 27.25 -51.00 37.86
C ALA A 198 25.83 -51.60 37.91
N GLY A 199 25.42 -52.28 36.82
CA GLY A 199 24.43 -53.37 36.88
C GLY A 199 23.45 -53.46 35.69
N PRO A 200 23.25 -54.62 35.04
CA PRO A 200 22.75 -54.72 33.66
C PRO A 200 21.34 -55.33 33.52
N ALA A 201 20.72 -55.23 32.33
CA ALA A 201 20.07 -56.37 31.64
C ALA A 201 19.15 -55.97 30.45
N ARG A 202 19.43 -56.66 29.32
CA ARG A 202 18.50 -57.33 28.37
C ARG A 202 17.50 -56.56 27.47
N GLY A 203 17.70 -56.81 26.16
CA GLY A 203 16.68 -57.22 25.17
C GLY A 203 16.11 -56.06 24.34
N GLY A 204 16.02 -56.07 23.02
CA GLY A 204 16.30 -57.07 21.97
C GLY A 204 15.64 -56.60 20.66
N GLY A 205 16.15 -57.06 19.51
CA GLY A 205 15.49 -57.00 18.18
C GLY A 205 15.81 -55.75 17.34
N ALA A 206 16.68 -55.84 16.32
CA ALA A 206 16.40 -56.19 14.91
C ALA A 206 16.13 -54.92 14.07
N ALA A 207 16.64 -54.65 12.86
CA ALA A 207 17.40 -55.39 11.85
C ALA A 207 18.20 -54.38 10.97
N ALA A 208 19.44 -54.69 10.57
CA ALA A 208 19.91 -54.95 9.19
C ALA A 208 19.42 -53.95 8.11
N SER A 209 20.27 -53.14 7.48
CA SER A 209 21.17 -53.43 6.32
C SER A 209 21.48 -52.04 5.70
N SER A 210 22.55 -51.70 4.96
CA SER A 210 23.67 -52.34 4.26
C SER A 210 24.81 -51.29 4.21
N GLY A 211 26.10 -51.65 4.35
CA GLY A 211 26.97 -52.05 3.23
C GLY A 211 27.30 -50.83 2.33
N ALA A 212 28.34 -50.04 2.60
CA ALA A 212 29.78 -50.27 2.37
C ALA A 212 30.15 -50.29 0.87
N GLU A 213 30.91 -49.27 0.43
CA GLU A 213 32.15 -49.42 -0.37
C GLU A 213 32.86 -48.07 -0.56
N ASP A 214 34.14 -48.09 -0.20
CA ASP A 214 35.26 -47.14 -0.44
C ASP A 214 36.03 -47.70 -1.68
N PRO A 215 37.22 -47.24 -2.14
CA PRO A 215 37.92 -45.93 -2.12
C PRO A 215 38.39 -45.51 -3.54
N GLY A 216 39.13 -44.39 -3.65
CA GLY A 216 40.31 -44.36 -4.56
C GLY A 216 40.52 -43.11 -5.42
N THR A 217 41.40 -42.22 -4.93
CA THR A 217 42.58 -41.65 -5.62
C THR A 217 42.52 -41.24 -7.11
N ALA A 218 42.80 -39.97 -7.41
CA ALA A 218 44.00 -39.51 -8.15
C ALA A 218 43.81 -38.14 -8.85
N SER A 219 44.72 -37.18 -8.58
CA SER A 219 45.08 -36.04 -9.47
C SER A 219 46.03 -36.52 -10.59
N PRO A 220 46.27 -35.80 -11.71
CA PRO A 220 47.07 -34.54 -11.79
C PRO A 220 46.43 -33.44 -12.70
N ASP A 221 46.64 -32.13 -12.47
CA ASP A 221 47.72 -31.23 -13.01
C ASP A 221 47.65 -31.06 -14.56
N THR A 222 47.62 -29.91 -15.25
CA THR A 222 48.29 -28.59 -15.11
C THR A 222 47.77 -27.56 -16.15
N SER A 223 48.16 -26.28 -15.94
CA SER A 223 48.35 -25.16 -16.90
C SER A 223 47.18 -24.16 -17.04
N GLY A 224 47.36 -22.83 -16.92
CA GLY A 224 48.54 -21.99 -16.64
C GLY A 224 48.12 -20.50 -16.69
N GLY A 225 48.87 -19.60 -16.01
CA GLY A 225 48.67 -18.15 -16.17
C GLY A 225 49.09 -17.24 -15.00
N ARG A 226 50.40 -17.19 -14.69
CA ARG A 226 51.03 -16.26 -13.73
C ARG A 226 50.97 -14.80 -14.23
N ARG A 227 50.72 -13.84 -13.33
CA ARG A 227 51.41 -12.53 -13.33
C ARG A 227 51.65 -12.04 -11.90
N ALA A 228 52.89 -11.60 -11.68
CA ALA A 228 53.50 -11.28 -10.41
C ALA A 228 53.25 -9.82 -9.98
N ALA A 229 53.29 -9.62 -8.67
CA ALA A 229 53.39 -8.33 -7.99
C ALA A 229 54.80 -7.72 -8.11
N PRO A 230 54.96 -6.48 -7.61
CA PRO A 230 56.12 -6.15 -6.79
C PRO A 230 55.71 -5.76 -5.37
N SER A 231 56.49 -6.30 -4.43
CA SER A 231 56.53 -6.06 -2.99
C SER A 231 57.17 -4.71 -2.65
N VAL A 232 56.60 -3.99 -1.69
CA VAL A 232 57.31 -2.99 -0.89
C VAL A 232 56.96 -3.20 0.58
N SER A 233 58.00 -3.41 1.38
CA SER A 233 57.98 -3.62 2.83
C SER A 233 58.49 -2.37 3.54
N ALA A 234 57.80 -1.94 4.60
CA ALA A 234 58.29 -1.14 5.75
C ALA A 234 57.08 -0.91 6.66
N ASP A 235 56.83 -1.69 7.71
CA ASP A 235 57.50 -1.71 9.02
C ASP A 235 57.37 -0.37 9.77
N LEU A 236 56.47 -0.33 10.78
CA LEU A 236 56.73 0.15 12.16
C LEU A 236 55.45 0.55 12.93
N ALA A 237 55.52 0.20 14.22
CA ALA A 237 54.86 0.81 15.38
C ALA A 237 53.38 0.48 15.63
N GLY A 238 53.18 -0.23 16.75
CA GLY A 238 51.88 -0.54 17.29
C GLY A 238 51.14 0.69 17.80
N THR A 239 49.83 0.62 17.62
CA THR A 239 48.83 1.12 18.55
C THR A 239 47.74 0.07 18.56
N GLU A 240 47.59 -0.63 19.69
CA GLU A 240 46.41 -1.42 19.98
C GLU A 240 45.21 -0.46 19.94
N SER A 241 44.49 -0.44 18.82
CA SER A 241 43.21 0.25 18.72
C SER A 241 42.20 -0.61 19.49
N PRO A 242 41.47 -0.03 20.46
CA PRO A 242 40.53 -0.80 21.26
C PRO A 242 39.42 -1.30 20.35
N ALA A 243 38.93 -2.49 20.69
CA ALA A 243 37.78 -3.12 20.09
C ALA A 243 36.68 -2.09 19.78
N THR A 244 36.41 -1.87 18.49
CA THR A 244 35.08 -1.43 18.05
C THR A 244 34.15 -2.64 18.20
N GLY A 245 33.91 -3.02 19.45
CA GLY A 245 32.77 -3.80 19.83
C GLY A 245 31.53 -2.93 19.62
N ASP A 246 30.59 -3.46 18.86
CA ASP A 246 29.17 -3.22 19.07
C ASP A 246 28.54 -1.87 18.69
N GLU A 247 28.96 -1.23 17.59
CA GLU A 247 28.14 -0.13 17.02
C GLU A 247 26.96 -0.63 16.17
N ARG A 248 26.89 -1.94 15.85
CA ARG A 248 25.71 -2.56 15.21
C ARG A 248 24.68 -3.11 16.21
N GLY A 249 25.03 -3.29 17.48
CA GLY A 249 24.09 -3.70 18.54
C GLY A 249 23.34 -2.55 19.21
N GLY A 250 23.77 -1.30 19.00
CA GLY A 250 23.11 -0.10 19.52
C GLY A 250 21.80 0.28 18.81
N GLU A 251 21.56 -0.20 17.59
CA GLU A 251 20.37 0.17 16.79
C GLU A 251 19.07 -0.58 17.20
N LEU A 252 19.18 -1.53 18.13
CA LEU A 252 18.13 -2.52 18.43
C LEU A 252 17.61 -2.52 19.86
N GLN A 253 18.11 -1.69 20.78
CA GLN A 253 17.60 -1.67 22.16
C GLN A 253 16.56 -0.56 22.34
N MET A 254 15.38 -0.74 21.73
CA MET A 254 14.21 0.06 22.08
C MET A 254 13.61 -0.50 23.37
N THR A 255 13.42 0.36 24.36
CA THR A 255 12.80 -0.06 25.62
C THR A 255 11.37 -0.54 25.36
N ARG A 256 10.82 -1.41 26.23
CA ARG A 256 9.44 -1.94 26.08
C ARG A 256 8.41 -0.80 25.94
N SER A 257 8.56 0.28 26.72
CA SER A 257 7.68 1.45 26.65
C SER A 257 7.80 2.20 25.32
N GLU A 258 9.01 2.34 24.79
CA GLU A 258 9.23 2.90 23.46
C GLU A 258 8.64 2.02 22.36
N MET A 259 8.72 0.70 22.49
CA MET A 259 8.07 -0.26 21.58
C MET A 259 6.56 -0.08 21.55
N THR A 260 5.91 0.00 22.71
CA THR A 260 4.47 0.27 22.77
C THR A 260 4.12 1.60 22.11
N GLN A 261 4.89 2.66 22.36
CA GLN A 261 4.65 3.98 21.77
C GLN A 261 4.88 4.00 20.24
N TYR A 262 5.87 3.27 19.75
CA TYR A 262 6.10 3.13 18.31
C TYR A 262 4.96 2.38 17.62
N LEU A 263 4.47 1.28 18.23
CA LEU A 263 3.34 0.51 17.71
C LEU A 263 2.05 1.34 17.69
N ASP A 264 1.83 2.18 18.69
CA ASP A 264 0.70 3.12 18.74
C ASP A 264 0.75 4.10 17.56
N TYR A 265 1.90 4.71 17.29
CA TYR A 265 2.09 5.57 16.10
C TYR A 265 1.87 4.83 14.78
N CYS A 266 2.20 3.54 14.71
CA CYS A 266 1.93 2.74 13.52
C CYS A 266 0.43 2.52 13.31
N THR A 267 -0.34 2.30 14.39
CA THR A 267 -1.80 2.22 14.31
C THR A 267 -2.44 3.56 13.94
N GLU A 268 -1.95 4.67 14.49
CA GLU A 268 -2.39 6.01 14.09
C GLU A 268 -2.12 6.26 12.60
N MET A 269 -0.94 5.85 12.10
CA MET A 269 -0.59 5.98 10.68
C MET A 269 -1.51 5.14 9.79
N LEU A 270 -1.81 3.89 10.17
CA LEU A 270 -2.73 3.02 9.45
C LEU A 270 -4.16 3.60 9.41
N SER A 271 -4.62 4.19 10.51
CA SER A 271 -5.91 4.88 10.55
C SER A 271 -5.97 6.04 9.56
N LEU A 272 -4.89 6.84 9.46
CA LEU A 272 -4.81 7.95 8.50
C LEU A 272 -4.71 7.46 7.05
N VAL A 273 -4.06 6.32 6.79
CA VAL A 273 -4.06 5.69 5.45
C VAL A 273 -5.48 5.29 5.04
N GLY A 274 -6.27 4.71 5.95
CA GLY A 274 -7.68 4.40 5.72
C GLY A 274 -8.51 5.65 5.44
N GLU A 275 -8.39 6.68 6.27
CA GLU A 275 -9.11 7.95 6.08
C GLU A 275 -8.71 8.66 4.78
N THR A 276 -7.44 8.56 4.39
CA THR A 276 -6.95 9.06 3.09
C THR A 276 -7.56 8.27 1.93
N ALA A 277 -7.73 6.95 2.04
CA ALA A 277 -8.40 6.16 1.02
C ALA A 277 -9.89 6.55 0.88
N ALA A 278 -10.60 6.76 2.00
CA ALA A 278 -11.98 7.24 2.01
C ALA A 278 -12.13 8.62 1.34
N LEU A 279 -11.18 9.53 1.55
CA LEU A 279 -11.13 10.83 0.86
C LEU A 279 -11.08 10.70 -0.68
N PHE A 280 -10.44 9.66 -1.22
CA PHE A 280 -10.45 9.42 -2.68
C PHE A 280 -11.79 8.92 -3.21
N ALA A 281 -12.61 8.30 -2.36
CA ALA A 281 -13.93 7.79 -2.73
C ALA A 281 -15.04 8.85 -2.66
N GLU A 282 -14.83 10.00 -2.00
CA GLU A 282 -15.91 10.96 -1.72
C GLU A 282 -16.62 11.50 -2.97
N ASP A 283 -15.87 11.79 -4.04
CA ASP A 283 -16.39 12.38 -5.27
C ASP A 283 -16.59 11.34 -6.40
N THR A 284 -16.44 10.03 -6.13
CA THR A 284 -16.51 8.97 -7.15
C THR A 284 -17.69 8.03 -6.97
N THR A 285 -18.24 7.55 -8.08
CA THR A 285 -19.26 6.48 -8.12
C THR A 285 -18.76 5.25 -8.89
N ASP A 286 -17.45 5.18 -9.17
CA ASP A 286 -16.82 4.07 -9.87
C ASP A 286 -16.69 2.88 -8.91
N GLY A 287 -17.43 1.80 -9.16
CA GLY A 287 -17.48 0.62 -8.29
C GLY A 287 -16.11 0.01 -8.04
N ASP A 288 -15.24 -0.04 -9.04
CA ASP A 288 -13.90 -0.62 -8.88
C ASP A 288 -12.98 0.25 -8.00
N VAL A 289 -13.22 1.55 -7.96
CA VAL A 289 -12.52 2.46 -7.06
C VAL A 289 -13.02 2.27 -5.62
N LEU A 290 -14.34 2.14 -5.44
CA LEU A 290 -14.95 1.89 -4.14
C LEU A 290 -14.47 0.54 -3.55
N ASP A 291 -14.47 -0.52 -4.35
CA ASP A 291 -13.96 -1.85 -3.96
C ASP A 291 -12.48 -1.77 -3.55
N ALA A 292 -11.68 -0.98 -4.28
CA ALA A 292 -10.27 -0.80 -3.96
C ALA A 292 -10.06 -0.04 -2.64
N VAL A 293 -10.92 0.93 -2.32
CA VAL A 293 -10.91 1.68 -1.04
C VAL A 293 -11.33 0.77 0.11
N GLU A 294 -12.44 0.05 -0.02
CA GLU A 294 -12.90 -0.93 0.99
C GLU A 294 -11.81 -1.97 1.29
N GLY A 295 -11.10 -2.43 0.25
CA GLY A 295 -9.95 -3.32 0.42
C GLY A 295 -8.79 -2.70 1.21
N ILE A 296 -8.56 -1.39 1.10
CA ILE A 296 -7.55 -0.68 1.91
C ILE A 296 -8.02 -0.51 3.35
N GLU A 297 -9.27 -0.13 3.58
CA GLU A 297 -9.83 0.00 4.93
C GLU A 297 -9.80 -1.34 5.68
N THR A 298 -10.17 -2.43 5.00
CA THR A 298 -10.07 -3.79 5.54
C THR A 298 -8.62 -4.15 5.89
N LEU A 299 -7.68 -3.92 4.97
CA LEU A 299 -6.26 -4.19 5.20
C LEU A 299 -5.71 -3.42 6.41
N THR A 300 -5.99 -2.11 6.49
CA THR A 300 -5.49 -1.26 7.58
C THR A 300 -6.10 -1.64 8.93
N SER A 301 -7.39 -1.99 8.98
CA SER A 301 -8.08 -2.48 10.18
C SER A 301 -7.52 -3.82 10.68
N ASP A 302 -7.31 -4.78 9.76
CA ASP A 302 -6.73 -6.09 10.07
C ASP A 302 -5.30 -5.98 10.58
N MET A 303 -4.49 -5.12 9.94
CA MET A 303 -3.13 -4.85 10.40
C MET A 303 -3.11 -4.17 11.77
N ALA A 304 -3.96 -3.17 12.00
CA ALA A 304 -4.07 -2.50 13.29
C ALA A 304 -4.43 -3.50 14.41
N ARG A 305 -5.35 -4.43 14.14
CA ARG A 305 -5.72 -5.50 15.07
C ARG A 305 -4.53 -6.40 15.43
N LYS A 306 -3.72 -6.80 14.43
CA LYS A 306 -2.49 -7.58 14.66
C LYS A 306 -1.47 -6.81 15.51
N VAL A 307 -1.34 -5.50 15.30
CA VAL A 307 -0.48 -4.64 16.13
C VAL A 307 -0.98 -4.60 17.58
N TRP A 308 -2.28 -4.42 17.80
CA TRP A 308 -2.88 -4.47 19.14
C TRP A 308 -2.64 -5.80 19.85
N GLN A 309 -2.76 -6.92 19.13
CA GLN A 309 -2.47 -8.25 19.68
C GLN A 309 -1.01 -8.38 20.14
N LYS A 310 -0.07 -7.80 19.38
CA LYS A 310 1.34 -7.74 19.80
C LYS A 310 1.53 -6.88 21.05
N ILE A 311 0.91 -5.70 21.12
CA ILE A 311 0.98 -4.83 22.31
C ILE A 311 0.46 -5.57 23.55
N ALA A 312 -0.66 -6.28 23.44
CA ALA A 312 -1.25 -7.05 24.53
C ALA A 312 -0.29 -8.14 25.04
N ILE A 313 0.35 -8.90 24.14
CA ILE A 313 1.34 -9.93 24.50
C ILE A 313 2.56 -9.30 25.21
N ILE A 314 3.06 -8.17 24.71
CA ILE A 314 4.19 -7.45 25.31
C ILE A 314 3.84 -6.96 26.72
N GLN A 315 2.59 -6.56 26.96
CA GLN A 315 2.09 -6.13 28.28
C GLN A 315 1.83 -7.31 29.22
N GLU A 316 1.39 -8.46 28.72
CA GLU A 316 1.13 -9.65 29.55
C GLU A 316 2.42 -10.25 30.12
N GLN A 317 3.52 -10.20 29.37
CA GLN A 317 4.88 -10.49 29.86
C GLN A 317 5.41 -9.49 30.92
N VAL A 318 4.61 -8.52 31.37
CA VAL A 318 4.90 -7.63 32.52
C VAL A 318 4.40 -8.24 33.84
N ARG A 319 3.43 -9.17 33.80
CA ARG A 319 2.92 -9.89 34.98
C ARG A 319 3.68 -11.18 35.20
#